data_AF-A0A1X7Q1U6-F1
#
_entry.id   AF-A0A1X7Q1U6-F1
#
_cell.length_a   1.000
_cell.length_b   1.000
_cell.length_c   1.000
_cell.angle_alpha   90.00
_cell.angle_beta   90.00
_cell.angle_gamma   90.00
#
_symmetry.space_group_name_H-M   'P 1'
#
loop_
_entity.id
_entity.type
_entity.pdbx_description
1 polymer ?
#
loop_
_entity_poly.entity_id
_entity_poly.type
_entity_poly.pdbx_seq_one_letter_code
_entity_poly.pdbx_strand_id
1 'polypeptide(L)'
;MTDLELTQHARTRFSQRSFRECDTSLLLMIGSETHEGFMVLERDYLAFEAEMKKLLERVRHLVGKRIVVESGQIITGYHCRRRATKQLLRKSKEKGVWTC
;
A
#
# COMPACT_ATOMS: atom_id res chain seq x y z
N MET A 1 -5.47 -7.89 -11.87
CA MET A 1 -6.39 -8.04 -10.73
C MET A 1 -7.49 -8.97 -11.19
N THR A 2 -7.59 -10.14 -10.58
CA THR A 2 -8.62 -11.13 -10.87
C THR A 2 -9.88 -10.70 -10.14
N ASP A 3 -10.90 -10.28 -10.89
CA ASP A 3 -12.17 -9.80 -10.33
C ASP A 3 -13.11 -11.01 -10.18
N LEU A 4 -12.98 -11.71 -9.05
CA LEU A 4 -13.83 -12.85 -8.70
C LEU A 4 -14.96 -12.37 -7.78
N GLU A 5 -16.20 -12.54 -8.22
CA GLU A 5 -17.37 -12.15 -7.43
C GLU A 5 -17.76 -13.24 -6.40
N LEU A 6 -18.04 -12.82 -5.17
CA LEU A 6 -18.56 -13.71 -4.13
C LEU A 6 -20.06 -13.96 -4.33
N THR A 7 -20.41 -15.23 -4.53
CA THR A 7 -21.82 -15.69 -4.50
C THR A 7 -22.45 -15.46 -3.13
N GLN A 8 -23.78 -15.41 -3.08
CA GLN A 8 -24.50 -15.22 -1.81
C GLN A 8 -24.20 -16.34 -0.79
N HIS A 9 -24.08 -17.59 -1.26
CA HIS A 9 -23.67 -18.70 -0.40
C HIS A 9 -22.25 -18.48 0.18
N ALA A 10 -21.30 -18.02 -0.64
CA ALA A 10 -19.94 -17.72 -0.19
C ALA A 10 -19.93 -16.60 0.86
N ARG A 11 -20.66 -15.50 0.64
CA ARG A 11 -20.77 -14.38 1.61
C ARG A 11 -21.30 -14.85 2.96
N THR A 12 -22.36 -15.67 2.97
CA THR A 12 -22.91 -16.25 4.21
C THR A 12 -21.91 -17.16 4.93
N ARG A 13 -21.13 -17.96 4.18
CA ARG A 13 -20.11 -18.84 4.79
C ARG A 13 -18.89 -18.07 5.29
N PHE A 14 -18.53 -16.99 4.61
CA PHE A 14 -17.41 -16.13 5.00
C PHE A 14 -17.71 -15.44 6.33
N SER A 15 -18.91 -14.87 6.49
CA SER A 15 -19.31 -14.23 7.73
C SER A 15 -19.35 -15.21 8.92
N GLN A 16 -19.78 -16.46 8.69
CA GLN A 16 -19.75 -17.53 9.72
C GLN A 16 -18.34 -17.97 10.12
N ARG A 17 -17.33 -17.70 9.29
CA ARG A 17 -15.94 -18.14 9.46
C ARG A 17 -14.97 -16.99 9.66
N SER A 18 -15.49 -15.81 10.00
CA SER A 18 -14.71 -14.60 10.26
C SER A 18 -13.87 -14.12 9.07
N PHE A 19 -14.25 -14.46 7.83
CA PHE A 19 -13.67 -13.88 6.62
C PHE A 19 -14.37 -12.56 6.29
N ARG A 20 -13.59 -11.51 6.12
CA ARG A 20 -14.03 -10.22 5.59
C ARG A 20 -13.93 -10.25 4.07
N GLU A 21 -14.72 -9.44 3.39
CA GLU A 21 -14.66 -9.34 1.93
C GLU A 21 -13.24 -8.97 1.44
N CYS A 22 -12.53 -8.08 2.17
CA CYS A 22 -11.15 -7.71 1.87
C CYS A 22 -10.14 -8.86 2.00
N ASP A 23 -10.46 -9.90 2.78
CA ASP A 23 -9.55 -11.02 2.99
C ASP A 23 -9.42 -11.87 1.71
N THR A 24 -10.47 -11.92 0.88
CA THR A 24 -10.46 -12.61 -0.43
C THR A 24 -9.39 -12.04 -1.34
N SER A 25 -9.32 -10.70 -1.45
CA SER A 25 -8.35 -10.03 -2.30
C SER A 25 -6.91 -10.27 -1.82
N LEU A 26 -6.69 -10.36 -0.51
CA LEU A 26 -5.39 -10.72 0.05
C LEU A 26 -5.04 -12.18 -0.23
N LEU A 27 -6.00 -13.09 -0.08
CA LEU A 27 -5.84 -14.52 -0.38
C LEU A 27 -5.43 -14.74 -1.84
N LEU A 28 -6.08 -14.05 -2.77
CA LEU A 28 -5.75 -14.09 -4.20
C LEU A 28 -4.39 -13.45 -4.52
N MET A 29 -3.96 -12.48 -3.72
CA MET A 29 -2.69 -11.76 -3.92
C MET A 29 -1.48 -12.54 -3.43
N ILE A 30 -1.60 -13.23 -2.27
CA ILE A 30 -0.45 -13.85 -1.59
C ILE A 30 -0.53 -15.37 -1.52
N GLY A 31 -1.72 -15.95 -1.66
CA GLY A 31 -1.92 -17.38 -1.48
C GLY A 31 -1.29 -18.21 -2.59
N SER A 32 -0.81 -19.39 -2.23
CA SER A 32 -0.43 -20.42 -3.19
C SER A 32 -1.69 -20.94 -3.90
N GLU A 33 -1.64 -21.01 -5.23
CA GLU A 33 -2.68 -21.68 -6.02
C GLU A 33 -2.63 -23.20 -5.80
N THR A 34 -3.81 -23.80 -5.65
CA THR A 34 -4.05 -25.23 -5.47
C THR A 34 -5.06 -25.67 -6.53
N HIS A 35 -5.28 -26.98 -6.67
CA HIS A 35 -6.20 -27.50 -7.69
C HIS A 35 -7.62 -26.89 -7.62
N GLU A 36 -8.10 -26.56 -6.42
CA GLU A 36 -9.49 -26.11 -6.18
C GLU A 36 -9.59 -24.65 -5.72
N GLY A 37 -8.50 -23.89 -5.70
CA GLY A 37 -8.51 -22.49 -5.26
C GLY A 37 -7.18 -22.04 -4.66
N PHE A 38 -7.24 -21.10 -3.70
CA PHE A 38 -6.06 -20.49 -3.11
C PHE A 38 -5.97 -20.82 -1.62
N MET A 39 -4.75 -21.06 -1.15
CA MET A 39 -4.45 -21.28 0.25
C MET A 39 -3.24 -20.45 0.64
N VAL A 40 -3.36 -19.68 1.74
CA VAL A 40 -2.22 -18.98 2.32
C VAL A 40 -1.52 -19.93 3.28
N LEU A 41 -0.30 -20.32 2.93
CA LEU A 41 0.58 -21.09 3.80
C LEU A 41 1.44 -20.16 4.65
N GLU A 42 2.03 -20.69 5.73
CA GLU A 42 2.93 -19.90 6.59
C GLU A 42 4.10 -19.29 5.81
N ARG A 43 4.66 -20.04 4.85
CA ARG A 43 5.73 -19.53 3.96
C ARG A 43 5.28 -18.32 3.12
N ASP A 44 4.02 -18.29 2.71
CA ASP A 44 3.45 -17.22 1.87
C ASP A 44 3.31 -15.95 2.72
N TYR A 45 2.82 -16.11 3.96
CA TYR A 45 2.78 -15.05 4.95
C TYR A 45 4.18 -14.48 5.24
N LEU A 46 5.17 -15.34 5.53
CA LEU A 46 6.53 -14.90 5.86
C LEU A 46 7.19 -14.16 4.68
N ALA A 47 6.98 -14.65 3.45
CA ALA A 47 7.48 -13.97 2.25
C ALA A 47 6.84 -12.58 2.10
N PHE A 48 5.52 -12.48 2.23
CA PHE A 48 4.81 -11.21 2.15
C PHE A 48 5.25 -10.25 3.27
N GLU A 49 5.37 -10.73 4.51
CA GLU A 49 5.82 -9.94 5.65
C GLU A 49 7.22 -9.37 5.43
N ALA A 50 8.15 -10.18 4.89
CA ALA A 50 9.51 -9.73 4.59
C ALA A 50 9.52 -8.62 3.53
N GLU A 51 8.72 -8.74 2.48
CA GLU A 51 8.59 -7.70 1.45
C GLU A 51 7.94 -6.42 1.99
N MET A 52 6.91 -6.55 2.83
CA MET A 52 6.28 -5.39 3.49
C MET A 52 7.25 -4.67 4.43
N LYS A 53 8.04 -5.41 5.22
CA LYS A 53 9.09 -4.82 6.07
C LYS A 53 10.12 -4.05 5.25
N LYS A 54 10.59 -4.62 4.13
CA LYS A 54 11.52 -3.93 3.20
C LYS A 54 10.89 -2.66 2.63
N LEU A 55 9.62 -2.71 2.24
CA LEU A 55 8.90 -1.54 1.72
C LEU A 55 8.77 -0.45 2.79
N LEU A 56 8.36 -0.82 4.01
CA LEU A 56 8.24 0.11 5.12
C LEU A 56 9.58 0.78 5.47
N GLU A 57 10.69 0.04 5.45
CA GLU A 57 12.02 0.61 5.67
C GLU A 57 12.42 1.57 4.53
N ARG A 58 12.11 1.24 3.27
CA ARG A 58 12.31 2.18 2.14
C ARG A 58 11.50 3.46 2.33
N VAL A 59 10.22 3.34 2.68
CA VAL A 59 9.33 4.49 2.94
C VAL A 59 9.85 5.32 4.11
N ARG A 60 10.30 4.68 5.19
CA ARG A 60 10.91 5.34 6.34
C ARG A 60 12.13 6.16 5.96
N HIS A 61 13.00 5.63 5.09
CA HIS A 61 14.16 6.34 4.57
C HIS A 61 13.79 7.56 3.69
N LEU A 62 12.56 7.65 3.19
CA LEU A 62 12.06 8.81 2.44
C LEU A 62 11.51 9.92 3.34
N VAL A 63 11.29 9.67 4.65
CA VAL A 63 10.73 10.66 5.56
C VAL A 63 11.60 11.92 5.59
N GLY A 64 10.98 13.06 5.27
CA GLY A 64 11.64 14.36 5.23
C GLY A 64 12.45 14.62 3.95
N LYS A 65 12.50 13.68 3.00
CA LYS A 65 13.06 13.95 1.67
C LYS A 65 12.03 14.67 0.80
N ARG A 66 12.53 15.51 -0.08
CA ARG A 66 11.74 16.27 -1.05
C ARG A 66 12.33 16.09 -2.43
N ILE A 67 11.45 15.93 -3.41
CA ILE A 67 11.75 16.10 -4.83
C ILE A 67 11.16 17.41 -5.33
N VAL A 68 11.82 18.04 -6.30
CA VAL A 68 11.31 19.20 -7.02
C VAL A 68 11.06 18.76 -8.46
N VAL A 69 9.83 18.94 -8.92
CA VAL A 69 9.40 18.62 -10.28
C VAL A 69 9.02 19.92 -10.97
N GLU A 70 9.52 20.10 -12.19
CA GLU A 70 9.21 21.24 -13.05
C GLU A 70 8.99 20.71 -14.47
N SER A 71 7.90 21.11 -15.11
CA SER A 71 7.54 20.66 -16.47
C SER A 71 7.53 19.13 -16.66
N GLY A 72 7.08 18.39 -15.64
CA GLY A 72 7.01 16.93 -15.66
C GLY A 72 8.36 16.21 -15.44
N GLN A 73 9.45 16.96 -15.21
CA GLN A 73 10.77 16.41 -14.98
C GLN A 73 11.23 16.63 -13.54
N ILE A 74 11.93 15.64 -12.96
CA ILE A 74 12.57 15.79 -11.65
C ILE A 74 13.84 16.61 -11.81
N ILE A 75 13.89 17.79 -11.18
CA ILE A 75 15.04 18.69 -11.26
C ILE A 75 16.05 18.37 -10.14
N THR A 76 15.57 18.08 -8.93
CA THR A 76 16.46 17.77 -7.79
C THR A 76 15.74 17.01 -6.67
N GLY A 77 16.51 16.42 -5.77
CA GLY A 77 16.03 15.79 -4.54
C GLY A 77 16.97 16.07 -3.37
N TYR A 78 16.42 16.36 -2.19
CA TYR A 78 17.21 16.67 -0.98
C TYR A 78 16.46 16.36 0.32
N HIS A 79 17.19 16.30 1.44
CA HIS A 79 16.58 16.19 2.77
C HIS A 79 16.16 17.57 3.30
N CYS A 80 14.88 17.72 3.62
CA CYS A 80 14.28 18.97 4.08
C CYS A 80 14.28 19.05 5.60
N ARG A 81 14.93 20.08 6.16
CA ARG A 81 14.92 20.35 7.61
C ARG A 81 13.50 20.67 8.08
N ARG A 82 13.14 20.26 9.31
CA ARG A 82 11.79 20.43 9.90
C ARG A 82 11.20 21.85 9.74
N ARG A 83 12.02 22.90 9.94
CA ARG A 83 11.58 24.31 9.80
C ARG A 83 11.22 24.66 8.35
N ALA A 84 12.00 24.19 7.39
CA ALA A 84 11.73 24.38 5.96
C ALA A 84 10.50 23.58 5.52
N THR A 85 10.31 22.36 6.04
CA THR A 85 9.12 21.53 5.73
C THR A 85 7.82 22.24 6.08
N LYS A 86 7.72 22.82 7.29
CA LYS A 86 6.53 23.58 7.72
C LYS A 86 6.24 24.76 6.80
N GLN A 87 7.27 25.52 6.41
CA GLN A 87 7.10 26.66 5.51
C GLN A 87 6.66 26.24 4.10
N LEU A 88 7.22 25.15 3.58
CA LEU A 88 6.87 24.62 2.27
C LEU A 88 5.42 24.11 2.23
N LEU A 89 4.99 23.36 3.25
CA LEU A 89 3.61 22.89 3.35
C LEU A 89 2.62 24.06 3.49
N ARG A 90 2.97 25.10 4.25
CA ARG A 90 2.15 26.31 4.35
C ARG A 90 1.99 27.00 2.99
N LYS A 91 3.10 27.22 2.28
CA LYS A 91 3.08 27.81 0.93
C LYS A 91 2.30 26.96 -0.09
N SER A 92 2.32 25.63 0.04
CA SER A 92 1.53 24.72 -0.81
C SER A 92 0.03 24.93 -0.62
N LYS A 93 -0.41 25.04 0.65
CA LYS A 93 -1.81 25.31 1.01
C LYS A 93 -2.27 26.67 0.48
N GLU A 94 -1.44 27.70 0.63
CA GLU A 94 -1.71 29.05 0.12
C GLU A 94 -1.86 29.08 -1.42
N LYS A 95 -1.15 28.19 -2.14
CA LYS A 95 -1.22 28.06 -3.60
C LYS A 95 -2.32 27.11 -4.11
N GLY A 96 -3.16 26.56 -3.23
CA GLY A 96 -4.22 25.62 -3.62
C GLY A 96 -3.72 24.28 -4.16
N VAL A 97 -2.44 23.96 -3.98
CA VAL A 97 -1.88 22.64 -4.33
C VAL A 97 -2.25 21.69 -3.19
N TRP A 98 -3.31 20.91 -3.41
CA TRP A 98 -3.81 19.93 -2.45
C TRP A 98 -2.73 18.90 -2.13
N THR A 99 -2.39 18.81 -0.85
CA THR A 99 -1.63 17.69 -0.29
C THR A 99 -2.63 16.67 0.22
N CYS A 100 -2.62 15.45 -0.32
CA CYS A 100 -3.38 14.30 0.18
C CYS A 100 -3.08 14.02 1.66
#